data_AF-A0A2G1YI31-F1
#
_entry.id   AF-A0A2G1YI31-F1
#
_cell.length_a   1.000
_cell.length_b   1.000
_cell.length_c   1.000
_cell.angle_alpha   90.00
_cell.angle_beta   90.00
_cell.angle_gamma   90.00
#
_symmetry.space_group_name_H-M   'P 1'
#
loop_
_entity.id
_entity.type
_entity.pdbx_description
1 polymer ?
#
loop_
_entity_poly.entity_id
_entity_poly.type
_entity_poly.pdbx_seq_one_letter_code
_entity_poly.pdbx_strand_id
1 'polypeptide(L)'
;MTAIDLEQLTGAGKVHNLSGRERGLAARELFDLDKLDADAQPVDVIVPEYVYSLTPSFVQGFFGQSVRTFEYDTERFKAHFRFRAPSIVLQQLERGLAAITTQRDLRLL
;
A
#
# COMPACT_ATOMS: atom_id res chain seq x y z
N MET A 1 13.51 -11.93 5.97
CA MET A 1 12.90 -10.58 6.03
C MET A 1 12.59 -10.20 4.60
N THR A 2 11.32 -10.04 4.27
CA THR A 2 10.87 -9.72 2.91
C THR A 2 10.62 -8.23 2.81
N ALA A 3 11.04 -7.61 1.70
CA ALA A 3 10.90 -6.17 1.49
C ALA A 3 10.28 -5.88 0.13
N ILE A 4 9.32 -4.95 0.13
CA ILE A 4 8.78 -4.29 -1.05
C ILE A 4 9.53 -2.98 -1.19
N ASP A 5 10.30 -2.82 -2.27
CA ASP A 5 11.03 -1.58 -2.57
C ASP A 5 10.33 -0.83 -3.71
N LEU A 6 9.70 0.31 -3.38
CA LEU A 6 8.96 1.10 -4.36
C LEU A 6 9.85 1.84 -5.36
N GLU A 7 11.18 1.86 -5.19
CA GLU A 7 12.14 2.28 -6.23
C GLU A 7 11.88 1.55 -7.56
N GLN A 8 11.45 0.28 -7.50
CA GLN A 8 11.14 -0.52 -8.70
C GLN A 8 10.00 0.06 -9.54
N LEU A 9 9.16 0.93 -8.96
CA LEU A 9 8.05 1.59 -9.63
C LEU A 9 8.41 2.98 -10.17
N THR A 10 9.59 3.53 -9.83
CA THR A 10 9.92 4.93 -10.12
C THR A 10 10.62 5.10 -11.48
N GLY A 11 11.02 4.01 -12.12
CA GLY A 11 11.82 4.05 -13.34
C GLY A 11 13.18 4.71 -13.10
N ALA A 12 13.85 4.32 -12.01
CA ALA A 12 15.12 4.90 -11.53
C ALA A 12 14.99 6.40 -11.22
N GLY A 13 13.99 6.75 -10.41
CA GLY A 13 13.77 8.11 -9.92
C GLY A 13 13.11 9.08 -10.89
N LYS A 14 12.55 8.61 -12.02
CA LYS A 14 11.83 9.47 -12.98
C LYS A 14 10.38 9.76 -12.55
N VAL A 15 9.80 8.87 -11.77
CA VAL A 15 8.43 8.99 -11.25
C VAL A 15 8.49 9.23 -9.75
N HIS A 16 7.90 10.34 -9.33
CA HIS A 16 7.86 10.78 -7.93
C HIS A 16 6.44 10.69 -7.33
N ASN A 17 5.45 10.35 -8.17
CA ASN A 17 4.03 10.28 -7.81
C ASN A 17 3.41 8.91 -8.18
N LEU A 18 3.29 8.05 -7.18
CA LEU A 18 2.63 6.76 -7.33
C LEU A 18 1.12 6.96 -7.25
N SER A 19 0.46 6.92 -8.41
CA SER A 19 -0.95 7.28 -8.54
C SER A 19 -1.73 6.35 -9.46
N GLY A 20 -3.04 6.28 -9.25
CA GLY A 20 -3.96 5.52 -10.10
C GLY A 20 -4.16 4.07 -9.65
N ARG A 21 -5.42 3.63 -9.70
CA ARG A 21 -5.84 2.29 -9.24
C ARG A 21 -5.19 1.16 -10.04
N GLU A 22 -5.22 1.26 -11.38
CA GLU A 22 -4.63 0.25 -12.26
C GLU A 22 -3.12 0.08 -12.02
N ARG A 23 -2.40 1.17 -11.75
CA ARG A 23 -0.97 1.10 -11.39
C ARG A 23 -0.75 0.46 -10.01
N GLY A 24 -1.65 0.69 -9.07
CA GLY A 24 -1.65 0.01 -7.78
C GLY A 24 -1.88 -1.50 -7.92
N LEU A 25 -2.83 -1.91 -8.78
CA LEU A 25 -3.08 -3.33 -9.09
C LEU A 25 -1.88 -3.98 -9.77
N ALA A 26 -1.28 -3.31 -10.76
CA ALA A 26 -0.06 -3.80 -11.40
C ALA A 26 1.12 -3.94 -10.42
N ALA A 27 1.26 -3.01 -9.47
CA ALA A 27 2.24 -3.13 -8.40
C ALA A 27 1.93 -4.31 -7.47
N ARG A 28 0.65 -4.57 -7.16
CA ARG A 28 0.23 -5.71 -6.35
C ARG A 28 0.69 -7.02 -6.98
N GLU A 29 0.48 -7.17 -8.27
CA GLU A 29 0.89 -8.33 -9.06
C GLU A 29 2.43 -8.44 -9.12
N LEU A 30 3.13 -7.34 -9.39
CA LEU A 30 4.59 -7.29 -9.47
C LEU A 30 5.26 -7.81 -8.19
N PHE A 31 4.73 -7.44 -7.03
CA PHE A 31 5.29 -7.81 -5.72
C PHE A 31 4.65 -9.06 -5.11
N ASP A 32 3.76 -9.75 -5.82
CA ASP A 32 3.07 -10.97 -5.37
C ASP A 32 2.44 -10.81 -3.97
N LEU A 33 1.68 -9.72 -3.77
CA LEU A 33 1.11 -9.39 -2.46
C LEU A 33 0.14 -10.47 -1.94
N ASP A 34 -0.49 -11.25 -2.81
CA ASP A 34 -1.35 -12.35 -2.39
C ASP A 34 -0.55 -13.39 -1.58
N LYS A 35 0.69 -13.67 -1.98
CA LYS A 35 1.60 -14.54 -1.22
C LYS A 35 2.07 -13.86 0.06
N LEU A 36 2.38 -12.58 0.01
CA LEU A 36 2.86 -11.81 1.17
C LEU A 36 1.79 -11.63 2.24
N ASP A 37 0.52 -11.49 1.86
CA ASP A 37 -0.62 -11.42 2.77
C ASP A 37 -0.78 -12.72 3.58
N ALA A 38 -0.40 -13.86 3.00
CA ALA A 38 -0.48 -15.18 3.63
C ALA A 38 0.79 -15.57 4.41
N ASP A 39 1.89 -14.81 4.28
CA ASP A 39 3.12 -15.05 5.03
C ASP A 39 2.88 -14.75 6.52
N ALA A 40 3.55 -15.51 7.40
CA ALA A 40 3.53 -15.24 8.83
C ALA A 40 4.52 -14.13 9.22
N GLN A 41 5.49 -13.83 8.37
CA GLN A 41 6.51 -12.83 8.64
C GLN A 41 6.10 -11.44 8.16
N PRO A 42 6.37 -10.38 8.95
CA PRO A 42 6.16 -9.01 8.51
C PRO A 42 6.99 -8.64 7.27
N VAL A 43 6.45 -7.72 6.47
CA VAL A 43 7.02 -7.20 5.23
C VAL A 43 7.36 -5.73 5.42
N ASP A 44 8.61 -5.35 5.15
CA ASP A 44 8.99 -3.94 5.08
C ASP A 44 8.56 -3.34 3.74
N VAL A 45 7.88 -2.20 3.76
CA VAL A 45 7.52 -1.43 2.56
C VAL A 45 8.34 -0.15 2.56
N ILE A 46 9.27 -0.05 1.61
CA ILE A 46 10.25 1.03 1.53
C ILE A 46 9.84 1.98 0.40
N VAL A 47 9.65 3.25 0.75
CA VAL A 47 9.35 4.32 -0.21
C VAL A 47 10.56 5.26 -0.30
N PRO A 48 11.13 5.48 -1.49
CA PRO A 48 12.25 6.39 -1.66
C PRO A 48 11.91 7.82 -1.20
N GLU A 49 12.89 8.52 -0.61
CA GLU A 49 12.70 9.86 -0.04
C GLU A 49 12.20 10.92 -1.05
N TYR A 50 12.54 10.75 -2.33
CA TYR A 50 12.15 11.69 -3.38
C TYR A 50 10.71 11.48 -3.88
N VAL A 51 10.04 10.40 -3.48
CA VAL A 51 8.63 10.16 -3.77
C VAL A 51 7.79 11.00 -2.81
N TYR A 52 7.05 11.97 -3.35
CA TYR A 52 6.25 12.90 -2.55
C TYR A 52 4.75 12.61 -2.58
N SER A 53 4.31 11.68 -3.44
CA SER A 53 2.88 11.37 -3.60
C SER A 53 2.60 9.87 -3.75
N LEU A 54 1.68 9.39 -2.93
CA LEU A 54 1.04 8.08 -2.98
C LEU A 54 -0.48 8.30 -2.91
N THR A 55 -1.19 8.25 -4.04
CA THR A 55 -2.60 8.66 -4.05
C THR A 55 -3.52 7.60 -3.43
N PRO A 56 -4.67 7.99 -2.85
CA PRO A 56 -5.63 7.02 -2.30
C PRO A 56 -6.06 5.95 -3.31
N SER A 57 -6.23 6.31 -4.58
CA SER A 57 -6.56 5.36 -5.65
C SER A 57 -5.45 4.33 -5.88
N PHE A 58 -4.18 4.72 -5.79
CA PHE A 58 -3.06 3.78 -5.87
C PHE A 58 -3.05 2.84 -4.67
N VAL A 59 -3.21 3.37 -3.44
CA VAL A 59 -3.29 2.58 -2.20
C VAL A 59 -4.43 1.56 -2.29
N GLN A 60 -5.60 1.96 -2.79
CA GLN A 60 -6.74 1.07 -3.01
C GLN A 60 -6.45 -0.06 -3.99
N GLY A 61 -5.71 0.22 -5.08
CA GLY A 61 -5.29 -0.80 -6.02
C GLY A 61 -4.26 -1.75 -5.41
N PHE A 62 -3.28 -1.20 -4.69
CA PHE A 62 -2.14 -1.96 -4.19
C PHE A 62 -2.47 -2.81 -2.96
N PHE A 63 -3.05 -2.19 -1.94
CA PHE A 63 -3.32 -2.79 -0.63
C PHE A 63 -4.79 -3.07 -0.36
N GLY A 64 -5.71 -2.72 -1.28
CA GLY A 64 -7.15 -2.88 -1.05
C GLY A 64 -7.57 -4.31 -0.69
N GLN A 65 -6.97 -5.31 -1.35
CA GLN A 65 -7.22 -6.71 -1.03
C GLN A 65 -6.48 -7.15 0.25
N SER A 66 -5.25 -6.69 0.49
CA SER A 66 -4.53 -6.95 1.75
C SER A 66 -5.34 -6.49 2.97
N VAL A 67 -5.85 -5.25 2.95
CA VAL A 67 -6.69 -4.73 4.03
C VAL A 67 -7.93 -5.61 4.25
N ARG A 68 -8.52 -6.17 3.19
CA ARG A 68 -9.64 -7.14 3.31
C ARG A 68 -9.20 -8.45 3.94
N THR A 69 -8.03 -8.98 3.55
CA THR A 69 -7.45 -10.20 4.12
C THR A 69 -7.17 -10.05 5.61
N PHE A 70 -6.78 -8.84 6.05
CA PHE A 70 -6.65 -8.49 7.47
C PHE A 70 -7.98 -8.00 8.09
N GLU A 71 -9.13 -8.38 7.51
CA GLU A 71 -10.47 -8.14 8.06
C GLU A 71 -10.79 -6.66 8.30
N TYR A 72 -10.16 -5.77 7.51
CA TYR A 72 -10.23 -4.32 7.65
C TYR A 72 -9.66 -3.76 8.96
N ASP A 73 -8.89 -4.57 9.70
CA ASP A 73 -8.11 -4.12 10.84
C ASP A 73 -6.82 -3.46 10.34
N THR A 74 -6.81 -2.13 10.35
CA THR A 74 -5.66 -1.34 9.90
C THR A 74 -4.43 -1.49 10.79
N GLU A 75 -4.61 -1.79 12.08
CA GLU A 75 -3.49 -2.01 12.99
C GLU A 75 -2.82 -3.36 12.72
N ARG A 76 -3.63 -4.41 12.50
CA ARG A 76 -3.12 -5.71 12.06
C ARG A 76 -2.43 -5.64 10.70
N PHE A 77 -3.02 -4.91 9.75
CA PHE A 77 -2.40 -4.63 8.45
C PHE A 77 -1.04 -3.92 8.60
N LYS A 78 -0.94 -2.86 9.42
CA LYS A 78 0.30 -2.11 9.65
C LYS A 78 1.33 -2.88 10.49
N ALA A 79 0.90 -3.82 11.32
CA ALA A 79 1.80 -4.72 12.02
C ALA A 79 2.50 -5.70 11.04
N HIS A 80 1.77 -6.12 9.99
CA HIS A 80 2.27 -6.98 8.92
C HIS A 80 3.09 -6.20 7.89
N PHE A 81 2.52 -5.13 7.29
CA PHE A 81 3.20 -4.25 6.35
C PHE A 81 3.77 -3.02 7.06
N ARG A 82 5.08 -3.00 7.25
CA ARG A 82 5.81 -1.98 8.00
C ARG A 82 6.36 -0.92 7.07
N PHE A 83 5.80 0.28 7.13
CA PHE A 83 6.13 1.34 6.18
C PHE A 83 7.33 2.18 6.63
N ARG A 84 8.31 2.34 5.72
CA ARG A 84 9.41 3.30 5.83
C ARG A 84 9.29 4.27 4.67
N ALA A 85 8.81 5.48 4.95
CA ALA A 85 8.47 6.46 3.92
C ALA A 85 8.57 7.88 4.48
N PRO A 86 8.66 8.90 3.60
CA PRO A 86 8.50 10.29 4.00
C PRO A 86 7.20 10.52 4.76
N SER A 87 7.23 11.41 5.77
CA SER A 87 6.07 11.67 6.64
C SER A 87 4.82 12.09 5.86
N ILE A 88 4.98 12.85 4.78
CA ILE A 88 3.88 13.25 3.91
C ILE A 88 3.26 12.06 3.17
N VAL A 89 4.07 11.08 2.77
CA VAL A 89 3.61 9.86 2.11
C VAL A 89 2.88 8.96 3.10
N LEU A 90 3.38 8.85 4.34
CA LEU A 90 2.68 8.12 5.41
C LEU A 90 1.29 8.70 5.67
N GLN A 91 1.13 10.03 5.71
CA GLN A 91 -0.19 10.65 5.84
C GLN A 91 -1.11 10.35 4.66
N GLN A 92 -0.57 10.24 3.44
CA GLN A 92 -1.36 9.89 2.25
C GLN A 92 -1.76 8.41 2.25
N LEU A 93 -0.88 7.52 2.72
CA LEU A 93 -1.18 6.11 2.95
C LEU A 93 -2.38 5.97 3.91
N GLU A 94 -2.33 6.64 5.06
CA GLU A 94 -3.43 6.61 6.04
C GLU A 94 -4.76 7.08 5.43
N ARG A 95 -4.74 8.13 4.59
CA ARG A 95 -5.93 8.56 3.84
C ARG A 95 -6.43 7.50 2.87
N GLY A 96 -5.52 6.78 2.20
CA GLY A 96 -5.86 5.65 1.33
C GLY A 96 -6.51 4.49 2.09
N LEU A 97 -5.95 4.12 3.25
CA LEU A 97 -6.50 3.10 4.13
C LEU A 97 -7.89 3.48 4.66
N ALA A 98 -8.06 4.72 5.13
CA ALA A 98 -9.36 5.23 5.57
C ALA A 98 -10.42 5.19 4.46
N ALA A 99 -10.05 5.51 3.21
CA ALA A 99 -10.96 5.42 2.08
C ALA A 99 -11.42 3.98 1.80
N ILE A 100 -10.56 2.97 2.02
CA ILE A 100 -10.92 1.55 1.86
C ILE A 100 -11.93 1.14 2.94
N THR A 101 -11.69 1.51 4.20
CA THR A 101 -12.54 1.11 5.33
C THR A 101 -13.89 1.82 5.31
N THR A 102 -13.95 3.13 5.01
CA THR A 102 -15.22 3.84 4.86
C THR A 102 -16.08 3.30 3.72
N GLN A 103 -15.48 2.92 2.58
CA GLN A 103 -16.23 2.29 1.49
C GLN A 103 -16.86 0.95 1.87
N ARG A 104 -16.26 0.21 2.82
CA ARG A 104 -16.85 -1.03 3.35
C ARG A 104 -18.08 -0.72 4.18
N ASP A 105 -17.98 0.25 5.10
CA ASP A 105 -19.07 0.59 6.02
C ASP A 105 -20.33 1.02 5.25
N LEU A 106 -20.14 1.77 4.15
CA LEU A 106 -21.24 2.15 3.24
C LEU A 106 -21.89 0.98 2.50
N ARG A 107 -21.22 -0.17 2.35
CA ARG A 107 -21.78 -1.38 1.70
C ARG A 107 -22.51 -2.31 2.66
N LEU A 108 -22.39 -2.08 3.96
CA LEU A 108 -23.06 -2.86 5.01
C LEU A 108 -24.34 -2.18 5.53
N LEU A 109 -24.61 -0.96 5.07
CA LEU A 109 -25.85 -0.20 5.30
C LEU A 109 -26.85 -0.46 4.18
#